data_AF-A0A4Q3WDN5-F1
#
_entry.id   AF-A0A4Q3WDN5-F1
#
_cell.length_a   1.000
_cell.length_b   1.000
_cell.length_c   1.000
_cell.angle_alpha   90.00
_cell.angle_beta   90.00
_cell.angle_gamma   90.00
#
_symmetry.space_group_name_H-M   'P 1'
#
loop_
_entity.id
_entity.type
_entity.pdbx_description
1 polymer ?
#
loop_
_entity_poly.entity_id
_entity_poly.type
_entity_poly.pdbx_seq_one_letter_code
_entity_poly.pdbx_strand_id
1 'polypeptide(L)'
;MQAKTPFASRLAALFLAVLVAMHLLVTLDLFFKFFPATPEFLAMWGISTWAKLFWAATCTVGTVAVLLLYRRAWLGFFASILFCVGLYFASVQLWGAVKGGFWLAVGVTVLALVGAVRSNNSFKPNPLRGSA
;
A
#
# COMPACT_ATOMS: atom_id res chain seq x y z
N MET A 1 3.21 27.69 -4.59
CA MET A 1 2.31 27.27 -3.49
C MET A 1 2.13 25.76 -3.57
N GLN A 2 2.66 24.98 -2.63
CA GLN A 2 2.45 23.53 -2.57
C GLN A 2 0.95 23.28 -2.39
N ALA A 3 0.30 22.59 -3.33
CA ALA A 3 -1.08 22.18 -3.16
C ALA A 3 -1.16 21.31 -1.89
N LYS A 4 -2.00 21.69 -0.93
CA LYS A 4 -2.23 20.86 0.27
C LYS A 4 -2.73 19.51 -0.21
N THR A 5 -2.04 18.44 0.20
CA THR A 5 -2.46 17.08 -0.12
C THR A 5 -3.86 16.84 0.43
N PRO A 6 -4.77 16.27 -0.37
CA PRO A 6 -6.15 16.09 0.05
C PRO A 6 -6.20 15.16 1.27
N PHE A 7 -7.09 15.48 2.22
CA PHE A 7 -7.26 14.72 3.46
C PHE A 7 -7.44 13.22 3.21
N ALA A 8 -8.22 12.85 2.19
CA ALA A 8 -8.43 11.46 1.79
C ALA A 8 -7.13 10.74 1.38
N SER A 9 -6.20 11.40 0.66
CA SER A 9 -4.90 10.81 0.32
C SER A 9 -4.00 10.64 1.54
N ARG A 10 -4.05 11.58 2.49
CA ARG A 10 -3.30 11.47 3.75
C ARG A 10 -3.83 10.34 4.62
N LEU A 11 -5.15 10.19 4.69
CA LEU A 11 -5.81 9.11 5.41
C LEU A 11 -5.51 7.75 4.75
N ALA A 12 -5.59 7.66 3.42
CA ALA A 12 -5.19 6.48 2.66
C ALA A 12 -3.72 6.12 2.92
N ALA A 13 -2.82 7.09 2.94
CA ALA A 13 -1.41 6.85 3.23
C ALA A 13 -1.19 6.30 4.65
N LEU A 14 -1.92 6.81 5.65
CA LEU A 14 -1.84 6.28 7.03
C LEU A 14 -2.33 4.84 7.13
N PHE A 15 -3.50 4.53 6.56
CA PHE A 15 -3.99 3.15 6.54
C PHE A 15 -3.06 2.21 5.76
N LEU A 16 -2.54 2.66 4.62
CA LEU A 16 -1.57 1.90 3.85
C LEU A 16 -0.29 1.67 4.64
N ALA A 17 0.19 2.66 5.39
CA ALA A 17 1.38 2.54 6.22
C ALA A 17 1.22 1.50 7.33
N VAL A 18 0.08 1.51 8.04
CA VAL A 18 -0.23 0.49 9.06
C VAL A 18 -0.30 -0.90 8.42
N LEU A 19 -0.97 -1.00 7.27
CA LEU A 19 -1.09 -2.26 6.56
C LEU A 19 0.28 -2.79 6.13
N VAL A 20 1.11 -1.96 5.51
CA VAL A 20 2.46 -2.32 5.08
C VAL A 20 3.33 -2.68 6.27
N ALA A 21 3.23 -1.96 7.40
CA ALA A 21 3.97 -2.30 8.62
C ALA A 21 3.61 -3.70 9.13
N MET A 22 2.33 -4.08 9.12
CA MET A 22 1.92 -5.45 9.47
C MET A 22 2.52 -6.50 8.51
N HIS A 23 2.57 -6.23 7.20
CA HIS A 23 3.15 -7.15 6.22
C HIS A 23 4.69 -7.19 6.28
N LEU A 24 5.33 -6.11 6.73
CA LEU A 24 6.76 -6.07 7.03
C LEU A 24 7.10 -6.92 8.26
N LEU A 25 6.25 -6.96 9.29
CA LEU A 25 6.42 -7.90 10.41
C LEU A 25 6.40 -9.36 9.94
N VAL A 26 5.45 -9.71 9.05
CA VAL A 26 5.43 -11.04 8.41
C VAL A 26 6.69 -11.29 7.59
N THR A 27 7.19 -10.26 6.89
CA THR A 27 8.45 -10.35 6.13
C THR A 27 9.61 -10.66 7.06
N LEU A 28 9.75 -9.93 8.17
CA LEU A 28 10.80 -10.18 9.15
C LEU A 28 10.71 -11.61 9.70
N ASP A 29 9.51 -12.09 10.00
CA ASP A 29 9.35 -13.44 10.54
C ASP A 29 9.72 -14.52 9.51
N LEU A 30 9.40 -14.33 8.23
CA LEU A 30 9.78 -15.25 7.15
C LEU A 30 11.29 -15.49 7.03
N PHE A 31 12.10 -14.50 7.42
CA PHE A 31 13.56 -14.57 7.36
C PHE A 31 14.21 -14.90 8.70
N PHE A 32 13.70 -14.35 9.81
CA PHE A 32 14.32 -14.46 11.13
C PHE A 32 13.64 -15.45 12.08
N LYS A 33 12.44 -15.94 11.76
CA LYS A 33 11.69 -16.97 12.51
C LYS A 33 11.57 -16.63 14.01
N PHE A 34 11.08 -15.43 14.31
CA PHE A 34 11.01 -14.95 15.69
C PHE A 34 9.70 -15.32 16.39
N PHE A 35 8.64 -15.65 15.64
CA PHE A 35 7.40 -16.19 16.20
C PHE A 35 7.56 -17.63 16.68
N PRO A 36 6.71 -18.10 17.62
CA PRO A 36 6.75 -19.48 18.10
C PRO A 36 6.50 -20.46 16.94
N ALA A 37 7.20 -21.59 16.97
CA ALA A 37 7.13 -22.63 15.94
C ALA A 37 5.82 -23.45 16.00
N THR A 38 4.69 -22.81 15.75
CA THR A 38 3.41 -23.49 15.55
C THR A 38 3.38 -24.14 14.15
N PRO A 39 2.51 -25.14 13.92
CA PRO A 39 2.38 -25.76 12.60
C PRO A 39 2.11 -24.76 11.48
N GLU A 40 1.36 -23.69 11.74
CA GLU A 40 1.08 -22.64 10.76
C GLU A 40 2.34 -21.85 10.38
N PHE A 41 3.12 -21.40 11.37
CA PHE A 41 4.35 -20.64 11.10
C PHE A 41 5.44 -21.51 10.47
N LEU A 42 5.52 -22.78 10.85
CA LEU A 42 6.44 -23.73 10.20
C LEU A 42 6.12 -23.93 8.72
N ALA A 43 4.84 -24.08 8.38
CA ALA A 43 4.40 -24.16 6.98
C ALA A 43 4.71 -22.86 6.22
N MET A 44 4.46 -21.71 6.84
CA MET A 44 4.79 -20.40 6.29
C MET A 44 6.30 -20.25 6.03
N TRP A 45 7.17 -20.70 6.94
CA TRP A 45 8.62 -20.62 6.76
C TRP A 45 9.15 -21.61 5.72
N GLY A 46 8.42 -22.68 5.45
CA GLY A 46 8.75 -23.74 4.49
C GLY A 46 8.53 -23.36 3.03
N ILE A 47 7.94 -22.20 2.73
CA ILE A 47 7.72 -21.74 1.35
C ILE A 47 9.05 -21.50 0.62
N SER A 48 8.99 -21.52 -0.72
CA SER A 48 10.15 -21.26 -1.57
C SER A 48 10.77 -19.89 -1.31
N THR A 49 12.09 -19.79 -1.46
CA THR A 49 12.83 -18.52 -1.32
C THR A 49 12.28 -17.45 -2.27
N TRP A 50 11.86 -17.84 -3.48
CA TRP A 50 11.25 -16.93 -4.45
C TRP A 50 9.96 -16.29 -3.93
N ALA A 51 9.10 -17.06 -3.26
CA ALA A 51 7.87 -16.52 -2.68
C ALA A 51 8.17 -15.51 -1.54
N LYS A 52 9.21 -15.77 -0.74
CA LYS A 52 9.68 -14.83 0.31
C LYS A 52 10.19 -13.51 -0.29
N LEU A 53 11.01 -13.60 -1.33
CA LEU A 53 11.53 -12.41 -2.04
C LEU A 53 10.40 -11.62 -2.72
N PHE A 54 9.43 -12.31 -3.32
CA PHE A 54 8.27 -11.67 -3.93
C PHE A 54 7.40 -10.95 -2.89
N TRP A 55 7.21 -11.54 -1.71
CA TRP A 55 6.53 -10.90 -0.59
C TRP A 55 7.26 -9.63 -0.12
N ALA A 56 8.59 -9.71 0.05
CA ALA A 56 9.41 -8.56 0.44
C ALA A 56 9.40 -7.43 -0.61
N ALA A 57 9.46 -7.78 -1.90
CA ALA A 57 9.33 -6.82 -3.00
C ALA A 57 7.96 -6.14 -2.97
N THR A 58 6.89 -6.89 -2.73
CA THR A 58 5.53 -6.35 -2.57
C THR A 58 5.47 -5.35 -1.41
N CYS A 59 6.06 -5.67 -0.25
CA CYS A 59 6.12 -4.75 0.88
C CYS A 59 6.91 -3.46 0.57
N THR A 60 7.97 -3.57 -0.23
CA THR A 60 8.72 -2.41 -0.74
C THR A 60 7.83 -1.51 -1.60
N VAL A 61 7.08 -2.09 -2.55
CA VAL A 61 6.11 -1.35 -3.38
C VAL A 61 5.06 -0.66 -2.51
N GLY A 62 4.55 -1.33 -1.48
CA GLY A 62 3.62 -0.74 -0.51
C GLY A 62 4.22 0.46 0.22
N THR A 63 5.48 0.36 0.66
CA THR A 63 6.20 1.47 1.31
C THR A 63 6.37 2.65 0.35
N VAL A 64 6.73 2.39 -0.91
CA VAL A 64 6.82 3.41 -1.95
C VAL A 64 5.47 4.07 -2.20
N ALA A 65 4.38 3.28 -2.25
CA ALA A 65 3.02 3.79 -2.43
C ALA A 65 2.62 4.75 -1.30
N VAL A 66 2.95 4.45 -0.04
CA VAL A 66 2.73 5.36 1.11
C VAL A 66 3.42 6.71 0.86
N LEU A 67 4.71 6.70 0.50
CA LEU A 67 5.47 7.92 0.22
C LEU A 67 4.88 8.72 -0.95
N LEU A 68 4.46 8.02 -2.01
CA LEU A 68 3.87 8.64 -3.19
C LEU A 68 2.49 9.24 -2.90
N LEU A 69 1.67 8.64 -2.04
CA LEU A 69 0.37 9.21 -1.64
C LEU A 69 0.53 10.58 -0.93
N TYR A 70 1.63 10.79 -0.21
CA TYR A 70 1.96 12.10 0.39
C TYR A 70 2.55 13.11 -0.59
N ARG A 71 3.12 12.69 -1.73
CA ARG A 71 3.79 13.60 -2.67
C ARG A 71 2.98 13.88 -3.92
N ARG A 72 2.38 12.84 -4.50
CA ARG A 72 1.66 12.86 -5.78
C ARG A 72 0.53 11.83 -5.73
N ALA A 73 -0.68 12.26 -5.39
CA ALA A 73 -1.83 11.39 -5.13
C ALA A 73 -2.11 10.38 -6.25
N TRP A 74 -2.02 10.78 -7.53
CA TRP A 74 -2.22 9.87 -8.67
C TRP A 74 -1.15 8.78 -8.78
N LEU A 75 0.14 9.13 -8.62
CA LEU A 75 1.21 8.12 -8.62
C LEU A 75 1.07 7.18 -7.42
N GLY A 76 0.68 7.72 -6.26
CA GLY A 76 0.38 6.93 -5.08
C GLY A 76 -0.77 5.95 -5.28
N PHE A 77 -1.82 6.35 -6.00
CA PHE A 77 -2.94 5.48 -6.36
C PHE A 77 -2.50 4.34 -7.31
N PHE A 78 -1.76 4.63 -8.37
CA PHE A 78 -1.26 3.56 -9.26
C PHE A 78 -0.31 2.60 -8.53
N ALA A 79 0.55 3.13 -7.65
CA ALA A 79 1.41 2.32 -6.81
C ALA A 79 0.62 1.47 -5.80
N SER A 80 -0.50 1.97 -5.27
CA SER A 80 -1.37 1.19 -4.38
C SER A 80 -2.10 0.07 -5.12
N ILE A 81 -2.50 0.27 -6.38
CA ILE A 81 -3.01 -0.82 -7.23
C ILE A 81 -1.94 -1.90 -7.39
N LEU A 82 -0.72 -1.51 -7.75
CA LEU A 82 0.38 -2.47 -7.94
C LEU A 82 0.67 -3.25 -6.65
N PHE A 83 0.66 -2.57 -5.51
CA PHE A 83 0.73 -3.21 -4.19
C PHE A 83 -0.41 -4.20 -3.98
N CYS A 84 -1.65 -3.83 -4.31
CA CYS A 84 -2.83 -4.69 -4.15
C CYS A 84 -2.73 -5.96 -4.99
N VAL A 85 -2.34 -5.83 -6.26
CA VAL A 85 -2.15 -6.96 -7.18
C VAL A 85 -1.01 -7.85 -6.70
N GLY A 86 0.14 -7.27 -6.33
CA GLY A 86 1.26 -8.03 -5.77
C GLY A 86 0.85 -8.77 -4.50
N LEU A 87 0.11 -8.12 -3.61
CA LEU A 87 -0.35 -8.69 -2.35
C LEU A 87 -1.31 -9.86 -2.55
N TYR A 88 -2.16 -9.82 -3.58
CA TYR A 88 -3.02 -10.96 -3.95
C TYR A 88 -2.17 -12.20 -4.25
N PHE A 89 -1.26 -12.10 -5.23
CA PHE A 89 -0.43 -13.23 -5.63
C PHE A 89 0.50 -13.69 -4.50
N ALA A 90 1.07 -12.75 -3.75
CA ALA A 90 1.97 -13.06 -2.65
C ALA A 90 1.23 -13.77 -1.51
N SER A 91 -0.01 -13.37 -1.22
CA SER A 91 -0.85 -14.02 -0.21
C SER A 91 -1.25 -15.43 -0.62
N VAL A 92 -1.59 -15.66 -1.90
CA VAL A 92 -1.88 -17.00 -2.39
C VAL A 92 -0.66 -17.92 -2.26
N GLN A 93 0.55 -17.42 -2.56
CA GLN A 93 1.77 -18.20 -2.41
C GLN A 93 2.15 -18.47 -0.95
N LEU A 94 1.90 -17.49 -0.07
CA LEU A 94 2.27 -17.59 1.34
C LEU A 94 1.29 -18.43 2.17
N TRP A 95 -0.01 -18.23 1.94
CA TRP A 95 -1.09 -18.76 2.78
C TRP A 95 -2.00 -19.76 2.06
N GLY A 96 -1.82 -19.98 0.75
CA GLY A 96 -2.74 -20.76 -0.07
C GLY A 96 -4.10 -20.10 -0.32
N ALA A 97 -4.34 -18.91 0.24
CA ALA A 97 -5.62 -18.22 0.19
C ALA A 97 -5.46 -16.70 0.38
N VAL A 98 -6.45 -15.95 -0.08
CA VAL A 98 -6.54 -14.51 0.15
C VAL A 98 -7.09 -14.23 1.54
N LYS A 99 -6.33 -13.52 2.38
CA LYS A 99 -6.70 -13.18 3.76
C LYS A 99 -7.26 -11.75 3.86
N GLY A 100 -7.82 -11.42 5.03
CA GLY A 100 -8.45 -10.11 5.30
C GLY A 100 -7.57 -8.89 5.00
N GLY A 101 -6.25 -9.01 5.15
CA GLY A 101 -5.30 -7.93 4.80
C GLY A 101 -5.39 -7.46 3.34
N PHE A 102 -5.73 -8.34 2.41
CA PHE A 102 -5.96 -7.97 1.00
C PHE A 102 -7.19 -7.08 0.83
N TRP A 103 -8.31 -7.40 1.48
CA TRP A 103 -9.54 -6.59 1.39
C TRP A 103 -9.35 -5.19 1.99
N LEU A 104 -8.52 -5.08 3.03
CA LEU A 104 -8.10 -3.78 3.55
C LEU A 104 -7.28 -2.99 2.52
N ALA A 105 -6.35 -3.63 1.80
CA ALA A 105 -5.59 -2.98 0.73
C ALA A 105 -6.50 -2.45 -0.39
N VAL A 106 -7.55 -3.21 -0.75
CA VAL A 106 -8.56 -2.78 -1.74
C VAL A 106 -9.30 -1.53 -1.24
N GLY A 107 -9.80 -1.54 0.00
CA GLY A 107 -10.47 -0.38 0.60
C GLY A 107 -9.58 0.87 0.64
N VAL A 108 -8.31 0.70 0.99
CA VAL A 108 -7.32 1.79 0.99
C VAL A 108 -7.06 2.32 -0.41
N THR A 109 -7.02 1.45 -1.42
CA THR A 109 -6.86 1.84 -2.83
C THR A 109 -8.05 2.64 -3.34
N VAL A 110 -9.27 2.29 -2.95
CA VAL A 110 -10.48 3.09 -3.24
C VAL A 110 -10.39 4.47 -2.59
N LEU A 111 -9.96 4.55 -1.33
CA LEU A 111 -9.76 5.83 -0.64
C LEU A 111 -8.66 6.68 -1.32
N ALA A 112 -7.58 6.04 -1.79
CA ALA A 112 -6.54 6.69 -2.56
C ALA A 112 -7.06 7.27 -3.88
N LEU A 113 -7.96 6.57 -4.58
CA LEU A 113 -8.63 7.07 -5.79
C LEU A 113 -9.46 8.33 -5.49
N VAL A 114 -10.28 8.30 -4.43
CA VAL A 114 -11.06 9.47 -4.02
C VAL A 114 -10.15 10.67 -3.73
N GLY A 115 -9.02 10.43 -3.07
CA GLY A 115 -8.00 11.45 -2.85
C GLY A 115 -7.38 11.99 -4.14
N ALA A 116 -7.00 11.11 -5.07
CA ALA A 116 -6.41 11.50 -6.36
C ALA A 116 -7.38 12.32 -7.23
N VAL A 117 -8.65 11.92 -7.31
CA VAL A 117 -9.69 12.64 -8.06
C VAL A 117 -9.94 14.03 -7.45
N ARG A 118 -10.07 14.13 -6.12
CA ARG A 118 -10.24 15.44 -5.44
C ARG A 118 -9.02 16.35 -5.58
N SER A 119 -7.81 15.81 -5.65
CA SER A 119 -6.59 16.59 -5.92
C SER A 119 -6.63 17.28 -7.28
N ASN A 120 -7.28 16.66 -8.28
CA ASN A 120 -7.33 17.19 -9.65
C ASN A 120 -8.42 18.27 -9.81
N ASN A 121 -9.53 18.13 -9.07
CA ASN A 121 -10.65 19.09 -9.11
C ASN A 121 -10.39 20.39 -8.31
N SER A 122 -9.26 20.50 -7.60
CA SER A 122 -8.82 21.75 -6.94
C SER A 122 -8.26 22.78 -7.94
N PHE A 123 -8.77 22.78 -9.18
CA PHE A 123 -8.46 23.77 -10.20
C PHE A 123 -8.84 25.15 -9.64
N LYS A 124 -7.85 25.91 -9.16
CA LYS A 124 -8.05 27.30 -8.76
C LYS A 124 -8.47 28.05 -10.02
N PRO A 125 -9.60 28.78 -10.03
CA PRO A 125 -9.82 29.76 -11.08
C PRO A 125 -8.62 30.71 -11.08
N ASN A 126 -8.02 30.87 -12.25
CA ASN A 126 -6.97 31.86 -12.46
C ASN A 126 -7.57 33.19 -11.98
N PRO A 127 -6.98 33.92 -11.00
CA PRO A 127 -7.44 35.27 -10.75
C PRO A 127 -7.22 36.02 -12.06
N LEU A 128 -8.29 36.53 -12.67
CA LEU A 128 -8.24 37.39 -13.85
C LEU A 128 -7.33 38.56 -13.48
N ARG A 129 -6.06 38.46 -13.87
CA ARG A 129 -5.05 39.47 -13.62
C ARG A 129 -5.29 40.56 -14.65
N GLY A 130 -6.03 41.61 -14.25
CA GLY A 130 -6.12 42.85 -15.03
C GLY A 130 -7.51 43.39 -15.32
N SER A 131 -8.40 43.48 -14.32
CA SER A 131 -9.57 44.37 -14.41
C SER A 131 -9.52 45.41 -13.31
N ALA A 132 -8.71 46.46 -13.55
CA ALA A 132 -8.86 47.85 -13.13
C ALA A 132 -7.58 48.61 -13.52
#